data_AF-A0A2I0NAH9-F1
#
_entry.id   AF-A0A2I0NAH9-F1
#
_cell.length_a   1.000
_cell.length_b   1.000
_cell.length_c   1.000
_cell.angle_alpha   90.00
_cell.angle_beta   90.00
_cell.angle_gamma   90.00
#
_symmetry.space_group_name_H-M   'P 1'
#
loop_
_entity.id
_entity.type
_entity.pdbx_description
1 polymer ?
#
loop_
_entity_poly.entity_id
_entity_poly.type
_entity_poly.pdbx_seq_one_letter_code
_entity_poly.pdbx_strand_id
1 'polypeptide(L)'
;MNLFLFKLANFVTNLSLLGAVDNPATTNYNEATGEFLGSWAFLNPIMAVLNAVLVPLLVLVATAGTIYAVILGINMAKAETADKREEAKKRIINAVLALVITIALILLLNLFKSNLHNWI
;
A
#
# COMPACT_ATOMS: atom_id res chain seq x y z
N MET A 1 9.08 8.06 -58.51
CA MET A 1 8.04 7.43 -57.66
C MET A 1 8.47 7.31 -56.18
N ASN A 2 9.74 7.00 -55.87
CA ASN A 2 10.21 6.83 -54.47
C ASN A 2 10.22 8.11 -53.61
N LEU A 3 10.33 9.30 -54.22
CA LEU A 3 10.43 10.56 -53.45
C LEU A 3 9.11 10.95 -52.77
N PHE A 4 7.98 10.63 -53.41
CA PHE A 4 6.65 10.87 -52.84
C PHE A 4 6.38 9.92 -51.67
N LEU A 5 6.77 8.66 -51.81
CA LEU A 5 6.61 7.65 -50.76
C LEU A 5 7.48 7.96 -49.52
N PHE A 6 8.70 8.48 -49.70
CA PHE A 6 9.55 8.90 -48.58
C PHE A 6 9.01 10.13 -47.83
N LYS A 7 8.42 11.10 -48.55
CA LYS A 7 7.77 12.27 -47.93
C LYS A 7 6.47 11.88 -47.22
N LEU A 8 5.71 10.93 -47.77
CA LEU A 8 4.51 10.41 -47.14
C LEU A 8 4.84 9.61 -45.88
N ALA A 9 5.90 8.79 -45.90
CA ALA A 9 6.35 8.05 -44.72
C ALA A 9 6.75 9.00 -43.57
N ASN A 10 7.54 10.04 -43.86
CA ASN A 10 7.90 11.04 -42.86
C ASN A 10 6.70 11.87 -42.38
N PHE A 11 5.74 12.17 -43.26
CA PHE A 11 4.51 12.86 -42.88
C PHE A 11 3.64 11.99 -41.96
N VAL A 12 3.52 10.69 -42.24
CA VAL A 12 2.77 9.74 -41.39
C VAL A 12 3.45 9.54 -40.04
N THR A 13 4.78 9.44 -39.97
CA THR A 13 5.49 9.31 -38.68
C THR A 13 5.36 10.57 -37.82
N ASN A 14 5.47 11.75 -38.42
CA ASN A 14 5.27 13.03 -37.71
C ASN A 14 3.78 13.28 -37.38
N LEU A 15 2.83 12.70 -38.12
CA LEU A 15 1.41 12.74 -37.82
C LEU A 15 1.04 11.75 -36.70
N SER A 16 1.67 10.57 -36.65
CA SER A 16 1.54 9.64 -35.52
C SER A 16 2.16 10.20 -34.23
N LEU A 17 3.10 11.15 -34.32
CA LEU A 17 3.59 11.96 -33.19
C LEU A 17 2.68 13.13 -32.82
N LEU A 18 1.65 13.43 -33.63
CA LEU A 18 0.60 14.40 -33.30
C LEU A 18 -0.66 13.72 -32.74
N GLY A 19 -0.77 12.39 -32.92
CA GLY A 19 -1.78 11.51 -32.30
C GLY A 19 -1.27 10.76 -31.07
N ALA A 20 0.04 10.56 -30.95
CA ALA A 20 0.69 10.43 -29.66
C ALA A 20 0.76 11.83 -29.05
N VAL A 21 -0.32 12.24 -28.40
CA VAL A 21 -0.14 13.01 -27.17
C VAL A 21 0.40 11.99 -26.16
N ASP A 22 1.69 11.66 -26.25
CA ASP A 22 2.49 11.47 -25.06
C ASP A 22 2.48 12.82 -24.37
N ASN A 23 1.43 13.02 -23.56
CA ASN A 23 1.14 14.25 -22.85
C ASN A 23 2.44 14.79 -22.22
N PRO A 24 3.07 15.85 -22.77
CA PRO A 24 4.37 16.30 -22.27
C PRO A 24 4.24 17.06 -20.92
N ALA A 25 3.07 17.00 -20.28
CA ALA A 25 2.85 17.42 -18.91
C ALA A 25 1.57 16.77 -18.36
N THR A 26 1.66 15.63 -17.64
CA THR A 26 0.94 15.43 -16.35
C THR A 26 1.17 14.07 -15.67
N THR A 27 1.85 13.07 -16.25
CA THR A 27 2.24 11.91 -15.44
C THR A 27 3.48 12.25 -14.63
N ASN A 28 3.30 13.09 -13.60
CA ASN A 28 4.30 13.30 -12.56
C ASN A 28 4.45 12.05 -11.68
N TYR A 29 4.05 10.86 -12.14
CA TYR A 29 4.07 9.59 -11.41
C TYR A 29 4.43 8.49 -12.41
N ASN A 30 5.47 7.72 -12.11
CA ASN A 30 5.76 6.48 -12.83
C ASN A 30 4.93 5.36 -12.21
N GLU A 31 3.94 4.84 -12.93
CA GLU A 31 3.01 3.80 -12.47
C GLU A 31 3.71 2.46 -12.16
N ALA A 32 4.90 2.22 -12.73
CA ALA A 32 5.69 1.00 -12.51
C ALA A 32 6.60 1.06 -11.26
N THR A 33 7.00 2.26 -10.82
CA THR A 33 7.90 2.45 -9.66
C THR A 33 7.26 3.22 -8.50
N GLY A 34 6.11 3.87 -8.73
CA GLY A 34 5.45 4.77 -7.79
C GLY A 34 6.20 6.10 -7.56
N GLU A 35 7.17 6.42 -8.41
CA GLU A 35 8.02 7.59 -8.25
C GLU A 35 7.35 8.85 -8.79
N PHE A 36 7.30 9.90 -7.95
CA PHE A 36 6.86 11.23 -8.33
C PHE A 36 7.96 11.91 -9.17
N LEU A 37 7.69 12.22 -10.43
CA LEU A 37 8.60 12.87 -11.38
C LEU A 37 8.12 14.30 -11.65
N GLY A 38 8.68 15.30 -10.97
CA GLY A 38 8.27 16.70 -11.10
C GLY A 38 8.69 17.56 -9.90
N SER A 39 8.04 18.72 -9.71
CA SER A 39 8.29 19.63 -8.56
C SER A 39 8.13 18.97 -7.18
N TRP A 40 7.48 17.82 -7.11
CA TRP A 40 7.22 17.04 -5.90
C TRP A 40 8.18 15.85 -5.71
N ALA A 41 9.22 15.71 -6.55
CA ALA A 41 10.20 14.61 -6.48
C ALA A 41 10.92 14.49 -5.12
N PHE A 42 10.93 15.56 -4.31
CA PHE A 42 11.44 15.52 -2.94
C PHE A 42 10.63 14.61 -1.99
N LEU A 43 9.39 14.24 -2.36
CA LEU A 43 8.54 13.31 -1.61
C LEU A 43 8.90 11.83 -1.88
N ASN A 44 9.64 11.52 -2.96
CA ASN A 44 10.08 10.15 -3.28
C ASN A 44 10.82 9.45 -2.14
N PRO A 45 11.83 10.05 -1.48
CA PRO A 45 12.48 9.39 -0.35
C PRO A 45 11.51 9.13 0.81
N ILE A 46 10.54 10.01 1.06
CA ILE A 46 9.55 9.84 2.13
C ILE A 46 8.62 8.67 1.82
N MET A 47 8.13 8.57 0.59
CA MET A 47 7.28 7.45 0.18
C MET A 47 8.03 6.12 0.08
N ALA A 48 9.30 6.15 -0.30
CA ALA A 48 10.17 4.97 -0.31
C ALA A 48 10.39 4.45 1.12
N VAL A 49 10.72 5.33 2.07
CA VAL A 49 10.88 4.94 3.49
C VAL A 49 9.55 4.45 4.07
N LEU A 50 8.43 5.12 3.77
CA LEU A 50 7.12 4.71 4.25
C LEU A 50 6.75 3.30 3.75
N ASN A 51 6.90 3.00 2.45
CA ASN A 51 6.65 1.65 1.94
C ASN A 51 7.65 0.62 2.49
N ALA A 52 8.92 1.01 2.62
CA ALA A 52 9.97 0.15 3.14
C ALA A 52 9.75 -0.24 4.61
N VAL A 53 9.15 0.62 5.43
CA VAL A 53 8.85 0.31 6.84
C VAL A 53 7.48 -0.31 7.03
N LEU A 54 6.49 0.02 6.18
CA LEU A 54 5.11 -0.42 6.34
C LEU A 54 4.95 -1.93 6.13
N VAL A 55 5.61 -2.50 5.11
CA VAL A 55 5.57 -3.95 4.83
C VAL A 55 6.17 -4.78 5.98
N PRO A 56 7.42 -4.53 6.44
CA PRO A 56 8.00 -5.31 7.55
C PRO A 56 7.26 -5.10 8.87
N LEU A 57 6.72 -3.90 9.14
CA LEU A 57 5.91 -3.66 10.32
C LEU A 57 4.63 -4.52 10.32
N LEU A 58 3.99 -4.68 9.16
CA LEU A 58 2.81 -5.52 9.00
C LEU A 58 3.15 -7.01 9.23
N VAL A 59 4.27 -7.49 8.69
CA VAL A 59 4.76 -8.86 8.93
C VAL A 59 5.08 -9.10 10.41
N LEU A 60 5.70 -8.13 11.07
CA LEU A 60 6.06 -8.21 12.49
C LEU A 60 4.80 -8.30 13.37
N VAL A 61 3.82 -7.43 13.14
CA VAL A 61 2.55 -7.41 13.88
C VAL A 61 1.76 -8.69 13.62
N ALA A 62 1.69 -9.17 12.38
CA ALA A 62 0.99 -10.41 12.04
C ALA A 62 1.60 -11.61 12.77
N THR A 63 2.94 -11.68 12.82
CA THR A 63 3.67 -12.74 13.50
C THR A 63 3.45 -12.69 15.01
N ALA A 64 3.67 -11.53 15.63
CA ALA A 64 3.47 -11.33 17.07
C ALA A 64 2.02 -11.57 17.49
N GLY A 65 1.05 -11.11 16.69
CA GLY A 65 -0.37 -11.32 16.91
C GLY A 65 -0.77 -12.79 16.87
N THR A 66 -0.22 -13.55 15.93
CA THR A 66 -0.45 -15.00 15.83
C THR A 66 0.08 -15.73 17.06
N ILE A 67 1.31 -15.44 17.49
CA ILE A 67 1.91 -16.05 18.68
C ILE A 67 1.05 -15.75 19.92
N TYR A 68 0.64 -14.50 20.10
CA TYR A 68 -0.16 -14.10 21.25
C TYR A 68 -1.57 -14.73 21.24
N ALA A 69 -2.19 -14.88 20.07
CA ALA A 69 -3.47 -15.56 19.91
C ALA A 69 -3.41 -17.03 20.38
N VAL A 70 -2.32 -17.75 20.06
CA VAL A 70 -2.12 -19.15 20.50
C VAL A 70 -2.03 -19.23 22.03
N ILE A 71 -1.23 -18.36 22.66
CA ILE A 71 -1.05 -18.35 24.12
C ILE A 71 -2.39 -18.11 24.84
N LEU A 72 -3.19 -17.17 24.35
CA LEU A 72 -4.50 -16.87 24.93
C LEU A 72 -5.49 -18.02 24.73
N GLY A 73 -5.46 -18.67 23.58
CA GLY A 73 -6.26 -19.88 23.33
C GLY A 73 -5.95 -20.99 24.35
N ILE A 74 -4.66 -21.22 24.64
CA ILE A 74 -4.23 -22.19 25.65
C ILE A 74 -4.72 -21.79 27.06
N ASN A 75 -4.65 -20.51 27.42
CA ASN A 75 -5.10 -20.03 28.73
C ASN A 75 -6.61 -20.21 28.94
N MET A 76 -7.42 -20.06 27.89
CA MET A 76 -8.86 -20.34 27.97
C MET A 76 -9.14 -21.84 28.05
N ALA A 77 -8.39 -22.68 27.33
CA ALA A 77 -8.52 -24.13 27.39
C ALA A 77 -8.19 -24.70 28.78
N LYS A 78 -7.25 -24.08 29.50
CA LYS A 78 -6.84 -24.49 30.86
C LYS A 78 -7.68 -23.90 31.99
N ALA A 79 -8.64 -23.01 31.68
CA ALA A 79 -9.44 -22.34 32.69
C ALA A 79 -10.58 -23.26 33.18
N GLU A 80 -10.33 -24.00 34.25
CA GLU A 80 -11.30 -24.95 34.83
C GLU A 80 -12.22 -24.33 35.90
N THR A 81 -11.80 -23.24 36.55
CA THR A 81 -12.61 -22.54 37.57
C THR A 81 -13.38 -21.35 36.98
N ALA A 82 -14.59 -21.08 37.50
CA ALA A 82 -15.50 -20.04 37.00
C ALA A 82 -14.83 -18.65 36.89
N ASP A 83 -14.09 -18.24 37.93
CA ASP A 83 -13.37 -16.96 37.95
C ASP A 83 -12.28 -16.88 36.86
N LYS A 84 -11.52 -17.97 36.66
CA LYS A 84 -10.46 -18.02 35.64
C LYS A 84 -11.06 -18.01 34.23
N ARG A 85 -12.26 -18.56 34.07
CA ARG A 85 -12.97 -18.62 32.79
C ARG A 85 -13.51 -17.24 32.38
N GLU A 86 -13.94 -16.43 33.34
CA GLU A 86 -14.43 -15.08 33.09
C GLU A 86 -13.28 -14.09 32.81
N GLU A 87 -12.18 -14.17 33.55
CA GLU A 87 -10.97 -13.41 33.25
C GLU A 87 -10.37 -13.76 31.88
N ALA A 88 -10.29 -15.05 31.54
CA ALA A 88 -9.75 -15.48 30.26
C ALA A 88 -10.56 -14.94 29.07
N LYS A 89 -11.90 -14.93 29.18
CA LYS A 89 -12.79 -14.33 28.15
C LYS A 89 -12.52 -12.85 27.96
N LYS A 90 -12.40 -12.08 29.05
CA LYS A 90 -12.14 -10.63 28.97
C LYS A 90 -10.78 -10.34 28.33
N ARG A 91 -9.75 -11.12 28.67
CA ARG A 91 -8.41 -11.00 28.07
C ARG A 91 -8.41 -11.34 26.58
N ILE A 92 -9.20 -12.34 26.15
CA ILE A 92 -9.37 -12.68 24.73
C ILE A 92 -10.05 -11.57 23.95
N ILE A 93 -11.16 -11.02 24.46
CA ILE A 93 -11.84 -9.91 23.79
C ILE A 93 -10.88 -8.73 23.62
N ASN A 94 -10.15 -8.36 24.67
CA ASN A 94 -9.20 -7.27 24.60
C ASN A 94 -8.05 -7.53 23.59
N ALA A 95 -7.54 -8.76 23.54
CA ALA A 95 -6.49 -9.13 22.60
C ALA A 95 -6.96 -9.12 21.14
N VAL A 96 -8.18 -9.62 20.88
CA VAL A 96 -8.79 -9.56 19.54
C VAL A 96 -9.04 -8.10 19.16
N LEU A 97 -9.55 -7.28 20.09
CA LEU A 97 -9.77 -5.85 19.83
C LEU A 97 -8.47 -5.15 19.47
N ALA A 98 -7.39 -5.42 20.21
CA ALA A 98 -6.07 -4.85 19.94
C ALA A 98 -5.56 -5.25 18.55
N LEU A 99 -5.66 -6.53 18.19
CA LEU A 99 -5.27 -7.03 16.86
C LEU A 99 -6.06 -6.33 15.74
N VAL A 100 -7.38 -6.24 15.90
CA VAL A 100 -8.28 -5.60 14.93
C VAL A 100 -7.97 -4.11 14.82
N ILE A 101 -7.76 -3.40 15.93
CA ILE A 101 -7.41 -1.98 15.94
C ILE A 101 -6.07 -1.74 15.25
N THR A 102 -5.04 -2.55 15.50
CA THR A 102 -3.75 -2.38 14.83
C THR A 102 -3.86 -2.57 13.32
N ILE A 103 -4.58 -3.61 12.86
CA ILE A 103 -4.82 -3.84 11.43
C ILE A 103 -5.62 -2.69 10.83
N ALA A 104 -6.70 -2.24 11.51
CA ALA A 104 -7.51 -1.13 11.06
C ALA A 104 -6.69 0.17 10.94
N LEU A 105 -5.77 0.43 11.87
CA LEU A 105 -4.88 1.59 11.82
C LEU A 105 -3.97 1.56 10.58
N ILE A 106 -3.41 0.38 10.26
CA ILE A 106 -2.55 0.19 9.08
C ILE A 106 -3.36 0.33 7.78
N LEU A 107 -4.57 -0.24 7.73
CA LEU A 107 -5.47 -0.11 6.59
C LEU A 107 -5.92 1.34 6.39
N LEU A 108 -6.17 2.08 7.48
CA LEU A 108 -6.50 3.51 7.44
C LEU A 108 -5.34 4.32 6.85
N LEU A 109 -4.10 4.04 7.25
CA LEU A 109 -2.91 4.66 6.67
C LEU A 109 -2.75 4.33 5.17
N ASN A 110 -3.04 3.09 4.76
CA ASN A 110 -3.00 2.69 3.35
C ASN A 110 -4.09 3.40 2.53
N LEU A 111 -5.30 3.51 3.07
CA LEU A 111 -6.40 4.26 2.47
C LEU A 111 -6.07 5.76 2.37
N PHE A 112 -5.44 6.32 3.40
CA PHE A 112 -4.98 7.70 3.39
C PHE A 112 -3.94 7.94 2.29
N LYS A 113 -2.94 7.06 2.15
CA LYS A 113 -1.98 7.09 1.03
C LYS A 113 -2.68 7.03 -0.33
N SER A 114 -3.64 6.13 -0.50
CA SER A 114 -4.38 5.99 -1.77
C SER A 114 -5.19 7.24 -2.10
N ASN A 115 -5.82 7.88 -1.13
CA ASN A 115 -6.54 9.13 -1.35
C ASN A 115 -5.58 10.28 -1.68
N LEU A 116 -4.38 10.30 -1.07
CA LEU A 116 -3.33 11.26 -1.40
C LEU A 116 -2.87 11.13 -2.86
N HIS A 117 -2.73 9.90 -3.37
CA HIS A 117 -2.41 9.62 -4.77
C HIS A 117 -3.52 10.07 -5.73
N ASN A 118 -4.79 10.00 -5.33
CA ASN A 118 -5.90 10.43 -6.18
C ASN A 118 -6.04 11.96 -6.27
N TRP A 119 -5.42 12.71 -5.35
CA TRP A 119 -5.56 14.16 -5.24
C TRP A 119 -4.41 14.94 -5.88
N ILE A 120 -3.28 14.30 -6.16
CA ILE A 120 -2.09 14.87 -6.79
C ILE A 120 -1.92 14.23 -8.16
#